data_AF-A0A0A8Z5M7-F1
#
_entry.id   AF-A0A0A8Z5M7-F1
#
_cell.length_a   1.000
_cell.length_b   1.000
_cell.length_c   1.000
_cell.angle_alpha   90.00
_cell.angle_beta   90.00
_cell.angle_gamma   90.00
#
_symmetry.space_group_name_H-M   'P 1'
#
loop_
_entity.id
_entity.type
_entity.pdbx_description
1 polymer ?
#
loop_
_entity_poly.entity_id
_entity_poly.type
_entity_poly.pdbx_seq_one_letter_code
_entity_poly.pdbx_strand_id
1 'polypeptide(L)'
;MCGSIVKDKVPINIKDWQLVDKEEPGLKDRLWTQIQEHFEFPDGSLDMVCRHALMTMSMSWRYWKYELNNKYVKKRLEPFNEYGKLQPAVWDDFVKQKLSKEGKKSSEDHKKAQEKNKHPHRLGSDGYERQIQGWRRKEEEDARAGRSDPLDGLDDRGKN
;
A
#
# COMPACT_ATOMS: atom_id res chain seq x y z
N MET A 1 1.92 -5.33 14.74
CA MET A 1 2.70 -4.21 15.30
C MET A 1 2.67 -2.96 14.40
N CYS A 2 3.07 -3.04 13.13
CA CYS A 2 3.09 -1.85 12.23
C CYS A 2 1.76 -1.08 12.17
N GLY A 3 0.63 -1.79 12.10
CA GLY A 3 -0.69 -1.16 12.05
C GLY A 3 -1.08 -0.38 13.31
N SER A 4 -0.70 -0.84 14.52
CA SER A 4 -1.03 -0.11 15.76
C SER A 4 -0.15 1.13 15.92
N ILE A 5 1.15 1.01 15.64
CA ILE A 5 2.10 2.14 15.68
C ILE A 5 1.60 3.26 14.77
N VAL A 6 1.18 2.91 13.55
CA VAL A 6 0.65 3.87 12.57
C VAL A 6 -0.61 4.57 13.06
N LYS A 7 -1.57 3.81 13.63
CA LYS A 7 -2.82 4.38 14.14
C LYS A 7 -2.59 5.32 15.33
N ASP A 8 -1.55 5.07 16.11
CA ASP A 8 -1.21 5.87 17.28
C ASP A 8 -0.38 7.12 16.96
N LYS A 9 0.49 7.04 15.94
CA LYS A 9 1.54 8.04 15.70
C LYS A 9 1.37 8.86 14.43
N VAL A 10 0.63 8.38 13.43
CA VAL A 10 0.53 9.05 12.12
C VAL A 10 -0.78 9.82 12.01
N PRO A 11 -0.76 11.14 11.79
CA PRO A 11 -1.97 11.94 11.65
C PRO A 11 -2.82 11.50 10.45
N ILE A 12 -4.15 11.52 10.59
CA ILE A 12 -5.08 11.14 9.51
C ILE A 12 -5.33 12.25 8.49
N ASN A 13 -4.97 13.49 8.83
CA ASN A 13 -5.23 14.69 8.02
C ASN A 13 -4.27 14.86 6.84
N ILE A 14 -3.07 14.27 6.95
CA ILE A 14 -2.08 14.26 5.87
C ILE A 14 -2.71 13.62 4.63
N LYS A 15 -2.58 14.24 3.45
CA LYS A 15 -3.26 13.75 2.22
C LYS A 15 -2.71 12.40 1.77
N ASP A 16 -1.39 12.27 1.66
CA ASP A 16 -0.69 11.06 1.18
C ASP A 16 0.48 10.68 2.10
N TRP A 17 0.81 9.38 2.14
CA TRP A 17 1.97 8.84 2.84
C TRP A 17 3.29 9.45 2.36
N GLN A 18 3.36 9.84 1.08
CA GLN A 18 4.54 10.52 0.53
C GLN A 18 4.76 11.92 1.11
N LEU A 19 3.72 12.54 1.69
CA LEU A 19 3.78 13.87 2.29
C LEU A 19 4.09 13.82 3.79
N VAL A 20 4.07 12.63 4.40
CA VAL A 20 4.28 12.46 5.84
C VAL A 20 5.58 13.12 6.31
N ASP A 21 6.71 12.86 5.64
CA ASP A 21 8.00 13.46 6.05
C ASP A 21 8.13 14.93 5.65
N LYS A 22 7.28 15.42 4.75
CA LYS A 22 7.23 16.85 4.38
C LYS A 22 6.48 17.65 5.44
N GLU A 23 5.39 17.10 5.96
CA GLU A 23 4.56 17.73 7.00
C GLU A 23 5.16 17.51 8.40
N GLU A 24 5.72 16.32 8.66
CA GLU A 24 6.41 15.97 9.89
C GLU A 24 7.78 15.32 9.61
N PRO A 25 8.85 16.14 9.51
CA PRO A 25 10.19 15.66 9.21
C PRO A 25 10.68 14.56 10.17
N GLY A 26 11.14 13.45 9.60
CA GLY A 26 11.70 12.31 10.32
C GLY A 26 10.66 11.42 11.00
N LEU A 27 9.35 11.58 10.73
CA LEU A 27 8.34 10.70 11.31
C LEU A 27 8.55 9.24 10.91
N LYS A 28 8.81 8.95 9.62
CA LYS A 28 9.03 7.57 9.17
C LYS A 28 10.25 6.92 9.82
N ASP A 29 11.31 7.68 10.04
CA ASP A 29 12.51 7.17 10.73
C ASP A 29 12.16 6.80 12.18
N ARG A 30 11.40 7.64 12.89
CA ARG A 30 10.93 7.33 14.26
C ARG A 30 9.99 6.12 14.31
N LEU A 31 9.15 5.94 13.30
CA LEU A 31 8.31 4.75 13.17
C LEU A 31 9.15 3.49 12.96
N TRP A 32 10.22 3.61 12.16
CA TRP A 32 11.17 2.52 11.93
C TRP A 32 11.97 2.19 13.20
N THR A 33 12.47 3.19 13.93
CA THR A 33 13.17 2.98 15.21
C THR A 33 12.33 2.20 16.21
N GLN A 34 11.03 2.50 16.32
CA GLN A 34 10.12 1.73 17.19
C GLN A 34 9.98 0.26 16.77
N ILE A 35 10.08 -0.06 15.48
CA ILE A 35 10.12 -1.46 15.06
C ILE A 35 11.45 -2.10 15.49
N GLN A 36 12.56 -1.39 15.30
CA GLN A 36 13.88 -1.90 15.68
C GLN A 36 14.03 -2.18 17.18
N GLU A 37 13.29 -1.47 18.03
CA GLU A 37 13.25 -1.74 19.49
C GLU A 37 12.67 -3.12 19.84
N HIS A 38 11.89 -3.74 18.94
CA HIS A 38 11.16 -4.97 19.21
C HIS A 38 11.68 -6.19 18.44
N PHE A 39 12.62 -6.01 17.51
CA PHE A 39 13.09 -7.06 16.62
C PHE A 39 14.60 -6.99 16.39
N GLU A 40 15.25 -8.14 16.44
CA GLU A 40 16.62 -8.32 15.98
C GLU A 40 16.61 -8.77 14.51
N PHE A 41 17.44 -8.14 13.69
CA PHE A 41 17.52 -8.42 12.26
C PHE A 41 18.90 -8.95 11.89
N PRO A 42 19.00 -9.95 10.99
CA PRO A 42 20.27 -10.41 10.45
C PRO A 42 21.00 -9.29 9.69
N ASP A 43 22.32 -9.31 9.74
CA ASP A 43 23.16 -8.37 9.00
C ASP A 43 22.86 -8.41 7.49
N GLY A 44 22.80 -7.23 6.87
CA GLY A 44 22.50 -7.07 5.45
C GLY A 44 21.00 -7.10 5.09
N SER A 45 20.10 -7.40 6.03
CA SER A 45 18.65 -7.42 5.77
C SER A 45 17.92 -6.09 6.06
N LEU A 46 18.56 -5.18 6.80
CA LEU A 46 17.94 -3.97 7.35
C LEU A 46 17.22 -3.11 6.31
N ASP A 47 17.86 -2.87 5.17
CA ASP A 47 17.31 -2.01 4.11
C ASP A 47 16.02 -2.59 3.50
N MET A 48 16.03 -3.89 3.20
CA MET A 48 14.85 -4.60 2.68
C MET A 48 13.72 -4.64 3.73
N VAL A 49 14.04 -4.95 4.99
CA VAL A 49 13.05 -4.98 6.06
C VAL A 49 12.47 -3.59 6.32
N CYS A 50 13.31 -2.55 6.33
CA CYS A 50 12.87 -1.16 6.48
C CYS A 50 11.88 -0.77 5.38
N ARG A 51 12.21 -1.04 4.11
CA ARG A 51 11.31 -0.81 2.97
C ARG A 51 9.98 -1.54 3.14
N HIS A 52 10.02 -2.84 3.47
CA HIS A 52 8.82 -3.64 3.64
C HIS A 52 7.98 -3.16 4.84
N ALA A 53 8.61 -2.79 5.95
CA ALA A 53 7.95 -2.27 7.13
C ALA A 53 7.23 -0.95 6.82
N LEU A 54 7.92 0.01 6.18
CA LEU A 54 7.33 1.29 5.77
C LEU A 54 6.21 1.10 4.74
N MET A 55 6.36 0.16 3.80
CA MET A 55 5.29 -0.21 2.87
C MET A 55 4.06 -0.72 3.64
N THR A 56 4.25 -1.66 4.57
CA THR A 56 3.18 -2.23 5.40
C THR A 56 2.48 -1.17 6.25
N MET A 57 3.26 -0.24 6.82
CA MET A 57 2.74 0.92 7.55
C MET A 57 1.89 1.82 6.65
N SER A 58 2.37 2.13 5.45
CA SER A 58 1.61 2.95 4.48
C SER A 58 0.27 2.32 4.11
N MET A 59 0.23 1.00 3.89
CA MET A 59 -0.99 0.25 3.58
C MET A 59 -1.95 0.27 4.76
N SER A 60 -1.43 0.02 5.97
CA SER A 60 -2.23 0.04 7.20
C SER A 60 -2.84 1.41 7.46
N TRP A 61 -2.08 2.49 7.24
CA TRP A 61 -2.55 3.87 7.39
C TRP A 61 -3.67 4.20 6.40
N ARG A 62 -3.47 3.87 5.11
CA ARG A 62 -4.48 4.07 4.05
C ARG A 62 -5.76 3.30 4.36
N TYR A 63 -5.63 2.05 4.78
CA TYR A 63 -6.77 1.21 5.17
C TYR A 63 -7.51 1.80 6.37
N TRP A 64 -6.78 2.26 7.40
CA TRP A 64 -7.40 2.89 8.56
C TRP A 64 -8.21 4.14 8.18
N LYS A 65 -7.68 5.01 7.32
CA LYS A 65 -8.44 6.17 6.78
C LYS A 65 -9.69 5.74 5.99
N TYR A 66 -9.60 4.63 5.24
CA TYR A 66 -10.75 4.06 4.55
C TYR A 66 -11.81 3.55 5.54
N GLU A 67 -11.40 2.81 6.57
CA GLU A 67 -12.30 2.33 7.63
C GLU A 67 -12.99 3.49 8.33
N LEU A 68 -12.23 4.51 8.74
CA LEU A 68 -12.77 5.72 9.38
C LEU A 68 -13.82 6.40 8.51
N ASN A 69 -13.54 6.57 7.22
CA ASN A 69 -14.49 7.18 6.29
C ASN A 69 -15.78 6.35 6.13
N ASN A 70 -15.66 5.03 5.98
CA ASN A 70 -16.82 4.19 5.69
C ASN A 70 -17.66 3.83 6.92
N LYS A 71 -17.01 3.55 8.06
CA LYS A 71 -17.71 3.17 9.29
C LYS A 71 -18.30 4.39 9.99
N TYR A 72 -17.62 5.54 9.94
CA TYR A 72 -17.97 6.70 10.76
C TYR A 72 -18.44 7.89 9.92
N VAL A 73 -17.60 8.45 9.05
CA VAL A 73 -17.92 9.69 8.31
C VAL A 73 -19.20 9.54 7.46
N LYS A 74 -19.30 8.48 6.65
CA LYS A 74 -20.48 8.24 5.80
C LYS A 74 -21.75 7.97 6.59
N LYS A 75 -21.63 7.41 7.81
CA LYS A 75 -22.76 7.11 8.70
C LYS A 75 -23.08 8.24 9.68
N ARG A 76 -22.30 9.33 9.65
CA ARG A 76 -22.39 10.45 10.61
C ARG A 76 -22.25 9.99 12.07
N LEU A 77 -21.35 9.05 12.31
CA LEU A 77 -21.01 8.54 13.64
C LEU A 77 -19.64 9.06 14.08
N GLU A 78 -19.40 9.02 15.39
CA GLU A 78 -18.13 9.39 16.00
C GLU A 78 -17.27 8.15 16.33
N PRO A 79 -15.95 8.20 16.06
CA PRO A 79 -15.06 7.06 16.25
C PRO A 79 -14.49 6.94 17.66
N PHE A 80 -14.74 7.90 18.57
CA PHE A 80 -13.99 8.05 19.82
C PHE A 80 -14.16 6.88 20.81
N ASN A 81 -15.26 6.12 20.72
CA ASN A 81 -15.43 4.92 21.55
C ASN A 81 -14.44 3.80 21.18
N GLU A 82 -14.18 3.61 19.89
CA GLU A 82 -13.22 2.61 19.39
C GLU A 82 -11.80 3.19 19.29
N TYR A 83 -11.68 4.50 19.02
CA TYR A 83 -10.44 5.22 18.77
C TYR A 83 -10.27 6.40 19.74
N GLY A 84 -10.25 6.13 21.04
CA GLY A 84 -10.20 7.17 22.09
C GLY A 84 -8.94 8.06 22.09
N LYS A 85 -7.87 7.65 21.39
CA LYS A 85 -6.66 8.47 21.19
C LYS A 85 -6.82 9.52 20.10
N LEU A 86 -7.87 9.44 19.28
CA LEU A 86 -8.09 10.36 18.18
C LEU A 86 -8.61 11.69 18.73
N GLN A 87 -7.85 12.76 18.48
CA GLN A 87 -8.22 14.10 18.93
C GLN A 87 -9.46 14.62 18.17
N PRO A 88 -10.46 15.20 18.85
CA PRO A 88 -11.66 15.74 18.19
C PRO A 88 -11.35 16.77 17.09
N ALA A 89 -10.39 17.67 17.33
CA ALA A 89 -9.99 18.67 16.33
C ALA A 89 -9.42 18.02 15.05
N VAL A 90 -8.61 16.97 15.20
CA VAL A 90 -8.06 16.19 14.07
C VAL A 90 -9.19 15.47 13.33
N TRP A 91 -10.16 14.91 14.07
CA TRP A 91 -11.32 14.25 13.48
C TRP A 91 -12.18 15.20 12.64
N ASP A 92 -12.48 16.39 13.16
CA ASP A 92 -13.30 17.38 12.45
C ASP A 92 -12.67 17.80 11.12
N ASP A 93 -11.36 18.03 11.11
CA ASP A 93 -10.63 18.39 9.89
C ASP A 93 -10.61 17.24 8.88
N PHE A 94 -10.48 15.99 9.36
CA PHE A 94 -10.61 14.81 8.50
C PHE A 94 -12.02 14.70 7.90
N VAL A 95 -13.07 14.93 8.68
CA VAL A 95 -14.46 14.93 8.21
C VAL A 95 -14.66 16.01 7.15
N LYS A 96 -14.21 17.25 7.40
CA LYS A 96 -14.25 18.35 6.41
C LYS A 96 -13.53 17.96 5.12
N GLN A 97 -12.34 17.39 5.21
CA GLN A 97 -11.56 16.94 4.07
C GLN A 97 -12.31 15.89 3.24
N LYS A 98 -12.93 14.90 3.87
CA LYS A 98 -13.70 13.84 3.18
C LYS A 98 -15.01 14.34 2.57
N LEU A 99 -15.67 15.29 3.21
CA LEU A 99 -16.92 15.88 2.72
C LEU A 99 -16.69 16.99 1.68
N SER A 100 -15.48 17.52 1.58
CA SER A 100 -15.09 18.52 0.59
C SER A 100 -15.36 18.07 -0.85
N LYS A 101 -15.50 19.03 -1.77
CA LYS A 101 -15.68 18.75 -3.19
C LYS A 101 -14.52 17.93 -3.76
N GLU A 102 -13.29 18.25 -3.35
CA GLU A 102 -12.10 17.50 -3.75
C GLU A 102 -12.13 16.05 -3.26
N GLY A 103 -12.48 15.83 -1.99
CA GLY A 103 -12.56 14.50 -1.39
C GLY A 103 -13.61 13.62 -2.05
N LYS A 104 -14.79 14.17 -2.34
CA LYS A 104 -15.86 13.47 -3.06
C LYS A 104 -15.46 13.15 -4.50
N LYS A 105 -14.90 14.13 -5.22
CA LYS A 105 -14.43 13.95 -6.60
C LYS A 105 -13.37 12.84 -6.69
N SER A 106 -12.36 12.87 -5.82
CA SER A 106 -11.34 11.82 -5.77
C SER A 106 -11.96 10.44 -5.52
N SER A 107 -12.92 10.33 -4.60
CA SER A 107 -13.61 9.05 -4.36
C SER A 107 -14.41 8.56 -5.58
N GLU A 108 -15.05 9.46 -6.32
CA GLU A 108 -15.79 9.12 -7.54
C GLU A 108 -14.86 8.70 -8.68
N ASP A 109 -13.73 9.40 -8.84
CA ASP A 109 -12.73 9.09 -9.86
C ASP A 109 -12.11 7.71 -9.63
N HIS A 110 -11.78 7.37 -8.38
CA HIS A 110 -11.29 6.03 -8.03
C HIS A 110 -12.35 4.95 -8.27
N LYS A 111 -13.62 5.22 -7.95
CA LYS A 111 -14.72 4.29 -8.24
C LYS A 111 -14.87 4.04 -9.74
N LYS A 112 -14.87 5.10 -10.56
CA LYS A 112 -14.93 4.99 -12.03
C LYS A 112 -13.73 4.24 -12.61
N ALA A 113 -12.53 4.47 -12.06
CA ALA A 113 -11.34 3.73 -12.46
C ALA A 113 -11.47 2.22 -12.13
N GLN A 114 -12.00 1.89 -10.96
CA GLN A 114 -12.25 0.51 -10.56
C GLN A 114 -13.33 -0.16 -11.45
N GLU A 115 -14.41 0.53 -11.78
CA GLU A 115 -15.46 0.02 -12.68
C GLU A 115 -14.93 -0.30 -14.09
N LYS A 116 -13.91 0.44 -14.55
CA LYS A 116 -13.23 0.18 -15.83
C LYS A 116 -12.30 -1.03 -15.78
N ASN A 117 -11.90 -1.49 -14.60
CA ASN A 117 -11.00 -2.64 -14.42
C ASN A 117 -11.75 -3.98 -14.58
N LYS A 118 -12.17 -4.29 -15.82
CA LYS A 118 -12.94 -5.50 -16.16
C LYS A 118 -12.13 -6.79 -16.09
N HIS A 119 -10.82 -6.69 -16.33
CA HIS A 119 -9.92 -7.84 -16.39
C HIS A 119 -8.79 -7.63 -15.38
N PRO A 120 -9.06 -7.86 -14.08
CA PRO A 120 -8.01 -7.74 -13.07
C PRO A 120 -6.94 -8.80 -13.35
N HIS A 121 -5.68 -8.37 -13.39
CA HIS A 121 -4.56 -9.29 -13.43
C HIS A 121 -4.58 -10.19 -12.19
N ARG A 122 -4.21 -11.47 -12.37
CA ARG A 122 -4.14 -12.44 -11.27
C ARG A 122 -2.72 -12.64 -10.72
N LEU A 123 -1.70 -12.25 -11.48
CA LEU A 123 -0.31 -12.23 -11.04
C LEU A 123 0.07 -10.80 -10.60
N GLY A 124 0.51 -10.66 -9.35
CA GLY A 124 1.19 -9.44 -8.90
C GLY A 124 2.59 -9.33 -9.51
N SER A 125 3.24 -8.18 -9.35
CA SER A 125 4.61 -7.91 -9.84
C SER A 125 5.60 -9.01 -9.43
N ASP A 126 5.58 -9.38 -8.16
CA ASP A 126 6.49 -10.38 -7.58
C ASP A 126 6.13 -11.81 -8.03
N GLY A 127 4.89 -11.99 -8.49
CA GLY A 127 4.41 -13.23 -9.09
C GLY A 127 5.07 -13.49 -10.43
N TYR A 128 5.29 -12.45 -11.25
CA TYR A 128 6.00 -12.59 -12.52
C TYR A 128 7.47 -12.97 -12.26
N GLU A 129 8.15 -12.27 -11.36
CA GLU A 129 9.57 -12.53 -11.05
C GLU A 129 9.86 -13.98 -10.65
N ARG A 130 8.98 -14.58 -9.83
CA ARG A 130 9.09 -16.01 -9.47
C ARG A 130 8.82 -16.96 -10.64
N GLN A 131 7.92 -16.57 -11.55
CA GLN A 131 7.50 -17.42 -12.68
C GLN A 131 8.46 -17.36 -13.87
N ILE A 132 9.22 -16.26 -14.02
CA ILE A 132 10.23 -16.10 -15.08
C ILE A 132 11.16 -17.31 -15.13
N GLN A 133 11.68 -17.77 -13.98
CA GLN A 133 12.56 -18.94 -13.96
C GLN A 133 11.87 -20.22 -14.46
N GLY A 134 10.59 -20.40 -14.14
CA GLY A 134 9.79 -21.52 -14.63
C GLY A 134 9.52 -21.44 -16.13
N TRP A 135 9.24 -20.23 -16.64
CA TRP A 135 9.01 -19.99 -18.07
C TRP A 135 10.28 -20.19 -18.89
N ARG A 136 11.43 -19.67 -18.44
CA ARG A 136 12.72 -19.88 -19.10
C ARG A 136 13.09 -21.36 -19.16
N ARG A 137 12.85 -22.14 -18.10
CA ARG A 137 13.06 -23.60 -18.11
C ARG A 137 12.16 -24.29 -19.15
N LYS A 138 10.91 -23.87 -19.26
CA LYS A 138 9.96 -24.45 -20.22
C LYS A 138 10.34 -24.09 -21.67
N GLU A 139 10.80 -22.87 -21.91
CA GLU A 139 11.36 -22.45 -23.20
C GLU A 139 12.55 -23.33 -23.61
N GLU A 140 13.47 -23.63 -22.68
CA GLU A 140 14.60 -24.53 -22.92
C GLU A 140 14.17 -25.99 -23.21
N GLU A 141 13.18 -26.50 -22.48
CA GLU A 141 12.60 -27.84 -22.71
C GLU A 141 11.91 -27.94 -24.06
N ASP A 142 11.15 -26.91 -24.44
CA ASP A 142 10.45 -26.84 -25.72
C ASP A 142 11.43 -26.69 -26.89
N ALA A 143 12.49 -25.89 -26.74
CA ALA A 143 13.58 -25.80 -27.71
C ALA A 143 14.31 -27.15 -27.89
N ARG A 144 14.59 -27.87 -26.79
CA ARG A 144 15.20 -29.22 -26.84
C ARG A 144 14.27 -30.25 -27.49
N ALA A 145 12.96 -30.08 -27.36
CA ALA A 145 11.95 -30.90 -28.03
C ALA A 145 11.68 -30.49 -29.49
N GLY A 146 12.36 -29.46 -30.01
CA GLY A 146 12.19 -28.97 -31.38
C GLY A 146 10.85 -28.28 -31.63
N ARG A 147 10.17 -27.81 -30.58
CA ARG A 147 8.93 -27.03 -30.70
C ARG A 147 9.27 -25.56 -30.98
N SER A 148 8.51 -24.95 -31.89
CA SER A 148 8.67 -23.52 -32.21
C SER A 148 8.22 -22.65 -31.03
N ASP A 149 9.04 -21.67 -30.66
CA ASP A 149 8.69 -20.68 -29.63
C ASP A 149 7.64 -19.69 -30.18
N PRO A 150 6.41 -19.67 -29.64
CA PRO A 150 5.38 -18.71 -30.05
C PRO A 150 5.70 -17.25 -29.70
N LEU A 151 6.70 -17.02 -28.84
CA LEU A 151 7.13 -15.71 -28.35
C LEU A 151 8.48 -15.29 -28.94
N ASP A 152 8.94 -15.97 -29.99
CA ASP A 152 10.17 -15.62 -30.68
C ASP A 152 10.10 -14.20 -31.30
N GLY A 153 11.18 -13.44 -31.17
CA GLY A 153 11.24 -12.04 -31.60
C GLY A 153 10.62 -10.99 -30.66
N LEU A 154 10.02 -11.39 -29.54
CA LEU A 154 9.58 -10.46 -28.49
C LEU A 154 10.75 -10.08 -27.55
N ASP A 155 10.69 -8.86 -26.98
CA ASP A 155 11.61 -8.44 -25.93
C ASP A 155 11.30 -9.13 -24.59
N ASP A 156 12.19 -9.02 -23.60
CA ASP A 156 12.00 -9.67 -22.30
C ASP A 156 10.68 -9.27 -21.61
N ARG A 157 10.15 -8.09 -21.90
CA ARG A 157 8.86 -7.63 -21.37
C ARG A 157 7.68 -8.23 -22.13
N GLY A 158 7.79 -8.47 -23.43
CA GLY A 158 6.79 -9.17 -24.22
C GLY A 158 6.76 -10.67 -23.92
N LYS A 159 7.88 -11.23 -23.44
CA LYS A 159 7.99 -12.63 -23.00
C LYS A 159 7.47 -12.90 -21.59
N ASN A 160 7.35 -11.87 -20.74
CA ASN A 160 6.96 -11.97 -19.33
C ASN A 160 5.59 -11.35 -19.07
#